data_AF-A0A420U0R6-F1
#
_entry.id   AF-A0A420U0R6-F1
#
_cell.length_a   1.000
_cell.length_b   1.000
_cell.length_c   1.000
_cell.angle_alpha   90.00
_cell.angle_beta   90.00
_cell.angle_gamma   90.00
#
_symmetry.space_group_name_H-M   'P 1'
#
loop_
_entity.id
_entity.type
_entity.pdbx_description
1 polymer ?
#
loop_
_entity_poly.entity_id
_entity_poly.type
_entity_poly.pdbx_seq_one_letter_code
_entity_poly.pdbx_strand_id
1 'polypeptide(L)'
;MALNGPGVYHRTREHEQEDSSNITKNILAESWKSWPNEAAFDRLEEHRGPLLLTLKGTIPSWAAGSLYRTGPGQSRVEDTARGTHFTTHWFDGFAQTHRFDIIPSEDGETQVWYSSRRQADEWIADVKKKGWRSGMTFGQKADPCVGIFAKVMTVFEPKLGNHNVALLANVPGVPKDEKTEVSNGVTGPLGHRVNTSNLFVSTDYTGIRRIDPSTLQPLAETTQYDLHPSLSGPCSCSHAQRDPDSGDLFNFNLAFGRVPTYRIFRVDATSGETEILATISDLNVPPAYMHSFFLTENHVVICIPASHYAWRGLKTQWEGNIIDSMKPFDKERKCKWLVVDRRHGKGLVATFSTPPAFFFHSINAFEKKVKDEDGTEWTDLFFDLAKYDNMDIIKGFYYDVLMDRDDATKKYWFKNDRYKNCAPTLTRYRFRLPSEPTPDTTFSASADQVLAIPSPHAGELPTIHPLRNGKSYRYVYSASLRGLTTSVDALVKTDLDTSEAFIWTGPEGHTPGEPVFVPRPGAVEEDDGIVFSLVVDGVYEKAYILCLNGKTMEELGRAEADFAIGQGFHGIHLPAA
;
A
#
# COMPACT_ATOMS: atom_id res chain seq x y z
N MET A 1 -28.06 -5.93 -13.31
CA MET A 1 -27.60 -7.34 -13.32
C MET A 1 -26.72 -7.50 -12.09
N ALA A 2 -26.89 -8.56 -11.29
CA ALA A 2 -26.09 -8.73 -10.07
C ALA A 2 -24.60 -8.92 -10.43
N LEU A 3 -23.70 -8.20 -9.75
CA LEU A 3 -22.24 -8.24 -9.94
C LEU A 3 -21.58 -9.54 -9.42
N ASN A 4 -22.34 -10.60 -9.15
CA ASN A 4 -21.84 -11.79 -8.47
C ASN A 4 -21.22 -12.82 -9.43
N GLY A 5 -21.53 -12.77 -10.73
CA GLY A 5 -20.94 -13.66 -11.73
C GLY A 5 -19.54 -13.22 -12.17
N PRO A 6 -18.79 -14.08 -12.88
CA PRO A 6 -17.53 -13.71 -13.51
C PRO A 6 -17.76 -12.86 -14.77
N GLY A 7 -16.83 -11.96 -15.08
CA GLY A 7 -16.87 -11.14 -16.29
C GLY A 7 -16.43 -9.70 -16.04
N VAL A 8 -16.76 -8.83 -17.00
CA VAL A 8 -16.55 -7.40 -16.90
C VAL A 8 -17.89 -6.67 -16.95
N TYR A 9 -18.13 -5.80 -15.99
CA TYR A 9 -19.36 -5.03 -15.87
C TYR A 9 -19.07 -3.55 -15.99
N HIS A 10 -19.69 -2.89 -16.97
CA HIS A 10 -19.76 -1.43 -17.03
C HIS A 10 -20.91 -0.94 -16.14
N ARG A 11 -20.59 -0.03 -15.22
CA ARG A 11 -21.54 0.56 -14.27
C ARG A 11 -21.41 2.07 -14.33
N THR A 12 -22.55 2.75 -14.41
CA THR A 12 -22.65 4.21 -14.31
C THR A 12 -23.01 4.63 -12.89
N ARG A 13 -22.91 5.93 -12.60
CA ARG A 13 -23.30 6.54 -11.32
C ARG A 13 -24.69 6.13 -10.82
N GLU A 14 -25.63 5.87 -11.72
CA GLU A 14 -27.00 5.44 -11.39
C GLU A 14 -27.05 4.09 -10.65
N HIS A 15 -26.00 3.27 -10.79
CA HIS A 15 -25.90 1.96 -10.18
C HIS A 15 -25.22 1.96 -8.80
N GLU A 16 -24.57 3.05 -8.39
CA GLU A 16 -23.76 3.12 -7.16
C GLU A 16 -24.54 2.66 -5.92
N GLN A 17 -25.76 3.18 -5.73
CA GLN A 17 -26.58 2.83 -4.57
C GLN A 17 -27.01 1.36 -4.58
N GLU A 18 -27.38 0.83 -5.75
CA GLU A 18 -27.74 -0.58 -5.91
C GLU A 18 -26.56 -1.49 -5.53
N ASP A 19 -25.37 -1.18 -6.08
CA ASP A 19 -24.18 -2.01 -5.93
C ASP A 19 -23.61 -1.95 -4.50
N SER A 20 -23.55 -0.77 -3.89
CA SER A 20 -23.17 -0.65 -2.46
C SER A 20 -24.16 -1.37 -1.55
N SER A 21 -25.46 -1.35 -1.88
CA SER A 21 -26.46 -2.12 -1.13
C SER A 21 -26.27 -3.63 -1.29
N ASN A 22 -25.83 -4.08 -2.47
CA ASN A 22 -25.57 -5.50 -2.73
C ASN A 22 -24.37 -6.03 -1.92
N ILE A 23 -23.33 -5.21 -1.66
CA ILE A 23 -22.27 -5.55 -0.70
C ILE A 23 -22.87 -5.93 0.65
N THR A 24 -23.74 -5.06 1.17
CA THR A 24 -24.39 -5.29 2.47
C THR A 24 -25.26 -6.54 2.45
N LYS A 25 -26.00 -6.79 1.37
CA LYS A 25 -26.82 -8.01 1.23
C LYS A 25 -25.96 -9.28 1.24
N ASN A 26 -24.84 -9.29 0.51
CA ASN A 26 -23.93 -10.44 0.46
C ASN A 26 -23.32 -10.71 1.85
N ILE A 27 -22.92 -9.67 2.58
CA ILE A 27 -22.45 -9.80 3.97
C ILE A 27 -23.57 -10.31 4.89
N LEU A 28 -24.79 -9.76 4.81
CA LEU A 28 -25.90 -10.25 5.64
C LEU A 28 -26.30 -11.70 5.31
N ALA A 29 -26.04 -12.15 4.09
CA ALA A 29 -26.21 -13.53 3.66
C ALA A 29 -25.04 -14.45 4.03
N GLU A 30 -24.02 -13.93 4.72
CA GLU A 30 -22.81 -14.65 5.12
C GLU A 30 -22.06 -15.27 3.91
N SER A 31 -22.10 -14.62 2.75
CA SER A 31 -21.53 -15.15 1.50
C SER A 31 -20.03 -15.47 1.58
N TRP A 32 -19.27 -14.81 2.45
CA TRP A 32 -17.85 -15.12 2.67
C TRP A 32 -17.59 -16.54 3.15
N LYS A 33 -18.59 -17.23 3.71
CA LYS A 33 -18.44 -18.59 4.22
C LYS A 33 -18.16 -19.63 3.13
N SER A 34 -18.55 -19.37 1.88
CA SER A 34 -18.20 -20.23 0.75
C SER A 34 -16.88 -19.85 0.09
N TRP A 35 -16.23 -18.76 0.52
CA TRP A 35 -15.01 -18.25 -0.11
C TRP A 35 -13.74 -18.83 0.56
N PRO A 36 -12.93 -19.63 -0.17
CA PRO A 36 -11.77 -20.31 0.39
C PRO A 36 -10.56 -19.37 0.55
N ASN A 37 -10.49 -18.64 1.67
CA ASN A 37 -9.46 -17.63 1.91
C ASN A 37 -8.11 -18.20 2.35
N GLU A 38 -8.03 -19.44 2.83
CA GLU A 38 -6.82 -20.00 3.43
C GLU A 38 -5.62 -19.98 2.49
N ALA A 39 -5.82 -20.30 1.20
CA ALA A 39 -4.77 -20.32 0.19
C ALA A 39 -4.10 -18.95 -0.03
N ALA A 40 -4.78 -17.85 0.29
CA ALA A 40 -4.25 -16.51 0.16
C ALA A 40 -3.32 -16.10 1.32
N PHE A 41 -3.39 -16.79 2.46
CA PHE A 41 -2.81 -16.32 3.73
C PHE A 41 -1.99 -17.36 4.51
N ASP A 42 -2.08 -18.63 4.14
CA ASP A 42 -1.52 -19.74 4.91
C ASP A 42 -0.86 -20.78 4.00
N ARG A 43 0.06 -21.57 4.56
CA ARG A 43 0.83 -22.62 3.85
C ARG A 43 1.54 -22.15 2.57
N LEU A 44 1.95 -20.89 2.53
CA LEU A 44 2.63 -20.31 1.39
C LEU A 44 4.10 -20.77 1.30
N GLU A 45 4.55 -21.08 0.09
CA GLU A 45 5.87 -21.64 -0.18
C GLU A 45 6.84 -20.61 -0.78
N GLU A 46 8.12 -20.81 -0.49
CA GLU A 46 9.20 -20.10 -1.17
C GLU A 46 9.67 -20.91 -2.38
N HIS A 47 9.73 -20.26 -3.54
CA HIS A 47 10.28 -20.85 -4.76
C HIS A 47 11.45 -20.01 -5.27
N ARG A 48 12.68 -20.44 -4.97
CA ARG A 48 13.91 -19.85 -5.53
C ARG A 48 14.05 -20.30 -6.99
N GLY A 49 13.32 -19.62 -7.87
CA GLY A 49 13.19 -19.95 -9.30
C GLY A 49 14.48 -19.76 -10.13
N PRO A 50 14.37 -19.58 -11.46
CA PRO A 50 13.14 -19.26 -12.19
C PRO A 50 12.26 -20.47 -12.51
N LEU A 51 10.94 -20.35 -12.31
CA LEU A 51 9.92 -21.34 -12.68
C LEU A 51 9.09 -20.80 -13.86
N LEU A 52 9.04 -21.52 -14.98
CA LEU A 52 8.19 -21.13 -16.12
C LEU A 52 6.72 -21.34 -15.76
N LEU A 53 5.89 -20.31 -15.96
CA LEU A 53 4.46 -20.37 -15.74
C LEU A 53 3.71 -20.76 -17.02
N THR A 54 2.53 -21.37 -16.87
CA THR A 54 1.69 -21.76 -18.00
C THR A 54 0.89 -20.57 -18.50
N LEU A 55 1.13 -20.13 -19.74
CA LEU A 55 0.40 -19.00 -20.34
C LEU A 55 -0.95 -19.45 -20.94
N LYS A 56 -2.01 -18.68 -20.67
CA LYS A 56 -3.28 -18.73 -21.40
C LYS A 56 -3.61 -17.35 -21.94
N GLY A 57 -4.10 -17.26 -23.18
CA GLY A 57 -4.31 -15.98 -23.84
C GLY A 57 -2.99 -15.31 -24.24
N THR A 58 -2.92 -13.99 -24.18
CA THR A 58 -1.76 -13.22 -24.62
C THR A 58 -1.40 -12.13 -23.60
N ILE A 59 -0.12 -12.09 -23.22
CA ILE A 59 0.48 -10.94 -22.53
C ILE A 59 1.29 -10.17 -23.59
N PRO A 60 1.03 -8.86 -23.82
CA PRO A 60 1.71 -8.14 -24.87
C PRO A 60 3.23 -8.06 -24.65
N SER A 61 4.01 -8.30 -25.70
CA SER A 61 5.48 -8.31 -25.62
C SER A 61 6.10 -6.96 -25.22
N TRP A 62 5.43 -5.84 -25.50
CA TRP A 62 5.87 -4.52 -25.05
C TRP A 62 5.77 -4.33 -23.53
N ALA A 63 5.08 -5.21 -22.81
CA ALA A 63 5.04 -5.21 -21.34
C ALA A 63 6.26 -5.91 -20.72
N ALA A 64 7.27 -6.24 -21.52
CA ALA A 64 8.52 -6.84 -21.09
C ALA A 64 9.13 -6.09 -19.90
N GLY A 65 9.62 -6.86 -18.92
CA GLY A 65 10.16 -6.33 -17.67
C GLY A 65 9.95 -7.30 -16.52
N SER A 66 10.05 -6.78 -15.30
CA SER A 66 9.86 -7.56 -14.08
C SER A 66 8.79 -6.93 -13.20
N LEU A 67 7.73 -7.68 -12.91
CA LEU A 67 6.74 -7.33 -11.91
C LEU A 67 7.19 -7.88 -10.56
N TYR A 68 7.46 -7.00 -9.62
CA TYR A 68 7.76 -7.34 -8.24
C TYR A 68 6.52 -7.17 -7.39
N ARG A 69 6.30 -8.08 -6.43
CA ARG A 69 5.28 -7.96 -5.39
C ARG A 69 5.85 -8.35 -4.04
N THR A 70 5.35 -7.75 -2.97
CA THR A 70 5.75 -8.11 -1.61
C THR A 70 4.56 -8.26 -0.69
N GLY A 71 4.72 -9.08 0.34
CA GLY A 71 3.66 -9.38 1.28
C GLY A 71 4.08 -10.40 2.33
N PRO A 72 3.14 -10.80 3.20
CA PRO A 72 3.32 -11.91 4.11
C PRO A 72 3.36 -13.23 3.33
N GLY A 73 4.46 -13.98 3.46
CA GLY A 73 4.62 -15.33 2.90
C GLY A 73 4.56 -16.44 3.94
N GLN A 74 4.40 -16.09 5.22
CA GLN A 74 4.26 -17.06 6.30
C GLN A 74 3.60 -16.42 7.51
N SER A 75 2.62 -17.10 8.11
CA SER A 75 1.88 -16.63 9.30
C SER A 75 2.08 -17.52 10.53
N ARG A 76 2.86 -18.60 10.41
CA ARG A 76 3.19 -19.52 11.51
C ARG A 76 4.65 -19.96 11.43
N VAL A 77 5.28 -20.16 12.57
CA VAL A 77 6.61 -20.78 12.69
C VAL A 77 6.46 -22.03 13.52
N GLU A 78 6.68 -23.18 12.90
CA GLU A 78 6.61 -24.49 13.54
C GLU A 78 7.94 -24.85 14.23
N ASP A 79 7.91 -25.86 15.08
CA ASP A 79 9.06 -26.42 15.80
C ASP A 79 9.89 -25.38 16.57
N THR A 80 9.21 -24.41 17.18
CA THR A 80 9.86 -23.44 18.06
C THR A 80 10.10 -24.05 19.44
N ALA A 81 10.93 -23.39 20.25
CA ALA A 81 11.15 -23.77 21.65
C ALA A 81 9.88 -23.84 22.52
N ARG A 82 8.72 -23.34 22.04
CA ARG A 82 7.42 -23.35 22.74
C ARG A 82 6.27 -23.93 21.89
N GLY A 83 6.57 -24.74 20.87
CA GLY A 83 5.57 -25.30 19.95
C GLY A 83 5.44 -24.49 18.67
N THR A 84 4.22 -24.22 18.19
CA THR A 84 4.00 -23.38 16.99
C THR A 84 3.71 -21.94 17.39
N HIS A 85 4.49 -20.99 16.87
CA HIS A 85 4.20 -19.57 17.00
C HIS A 85 3.27 -19.13 15.86
N PHE A 86 2.17 -18.46 16.21
CA PHE A 86 1.23 -17.90 15.23
C PHE A 86 1.28 -16.38 15.24
N THR A 87 1.39 -15.82 14.04
CA THR A 87 1.13 -14.41 13.81
C THR A 87 -0.37 -14.15 13.83
N THR A 88 -0.81 -13.06 14.47
CA THR A 88 -2.26 -12.77 14.58
C THR A 88 -2.78 -11.78 13.56
N HIS A 89 -1.96 -10.89 13.03
CA HIS A 89 -2.37 -9.85 12.10
C HIS A 89 -1.70 -10.00 10.73
N TRP A 90 -2.41 -9.69 9.63
CA TRP A 90 -1.88 -9.84 8.28
C TRP A 90 -0.58 -9.06 8.06
N PHE A 91 -0.54 -7.79 8.47
CA PHE A 91 0.65 -6.92 8.38
C PHE A 91 1.85 -7.43 9.19
N ASP A 92 1.64 -8.35 10.11
CA ASP A 92 2.71 -8.93 10.92
C ASP A 92 3.32 -10.19 10.31
N GLY A 93 2.71 -10.78 9.28
CA GLY A 93 3.22 -12.04 8.74
C GLY A 93 4.59 -11.86 8.09
N PHE A 94 5.41 -12.91 8.18
CA PHE A 94 6.81 -12.89 7.79
C PHE A 94 6.94 -12.62 6.28
N ALA A 95 7.76 -11.64 5.95
CA ALA A 95 7.87 -11.07 4.62
C ALA A 95 8.37 -12.08 3.58
N GLN A 96 7.76 -12.06 2.41
CA GLN A 96 8.20 -12.72 1.19
C GLN A 96 8.01 -11.79 0.01
N THR A 97 9.00 -11.78 -0.88
CA THR A 97 8.96 -10.99 -2.11
C THR A 97 8.89 -11.95 -3.30
N HIS A 98 8.12 -11.57 -4.30
CA HIS A 98 7.81 -12.32 -5.50
C HIS A 98 8.26 -11.51 -6.71
N ARG A 99 8.73 -12.19 -7.76
CA ARG A 99 9.07 -11.60 -9.04
C ARG A 99 8.48 -12.44 -10.17
N PHE A 100 7.92 -11.75 -11.15
CA PHE A 100 7.43 -12.30 -12.41
C PHE A 100 8.18 -11.61 -13.55
N ASP A 101 9.08 -12.34 -14.20
CA ASP A 101 9.81 -11.85 -15.37
C ASP A 101 9.00 -12.09 -16.63
N ILE A 102 8.64 -11.02 -17.32
CA ILE A 102 7.86 -11.00 -18.56
C ILE A 102 8.86 -10.85 -19.70
N ILE A 103 9.08 -11.92 -20.45
CA ILE A 103 10.15 -12.01 -21.44
C ILE A 103 9.55 -12.39 -22.80
N PRO A 104 9.65 -11.53 -23.82
CA PRO A 104 9.33 -11.89 -25.20
C PRO A 104 10.31 -12.94 -25.72
N SER A 105 9.80 -13.98 -26.38
CA SER A 105 10.58 -14.95 -27.14
C SER A 105 11.00 -14.38 -28.49
N GLU A 106 11.94 -15.06 -29.17
CA GLU A 106 12.37 -14.69 -30.52
C GLU A 106 11.23 -14.69 -31.54
N ASP A 107 10.21 -15.54 -31.32
CA ASP A 107 9.01 -15.66 -32.15
C ASP A 107 7.93 -14.63 -31.78
N GLY A 108 8.19 -13.78 -30.77
CA GLY A 108 7.28 -12.72 -30.30
C GLY A 108 6.25 -13.16 -29.25
N GLU A 109 6.26 -14.43 -28.84
CA GLU A 109 5.41 -14.95 -27.75
C GLU A 109 5.99 -14.57 -26.38
N THR A 110 5.16 -14.12 -25.46
CA THR A 110 5.62 -13.72 -24.12
C THR A 110 5.67 -14.92 -23.18
N GLN A 111 6.81 -15.17 -22.56
CA GLN A 111 6.98 -16.09 -21.45
C GLN A 111 6.94 -15.34 -20.12
N VAL A 112 6.42 -16.00 -19.07
CA VAL A 112 6.42 -15.45 -17.71
C VAL A 112 7.12 -16.43 -16.77
N TRP A 113 8.14 -15.94 -16.07
CA TRP A 113 8.94 -16.73 -15.14
C TRP A 113 8.78 -16.22 -13.72
N TYR A 114 8.56 -17.13 -12.78
CA TYR A 114 8.34 -16.82 -11.37
C TYR A 114 9.57 -17.10 -10.50
N SER A 115 9.79 -16.25 -9.50
CA SER A 115 10.72 -16.48 -8.39
C SER A 115 10.19 -15.81 -7.13
N SER A 116 10.56 -16.32 -5.97
CA SER A 116 10.28 -15.69 -4.69
C SER A 116 11.37 -15.95 -3.66
N ARG A 117 11.45 -15.06 -2.66
CA ARG A 117 12.39 -15.18 -1.56
C ARG A 117 11.82 -14.58 -0.28
N ARG A 118 11.93 -15.32 0.82
CA ARG A 118 11.62 -14.85 2.17
C ARG A 118 12.61 -13.77 2.56
N GLN A 119 12.08 -12.69 3.11
CA GLN A 119 12.86 -11.56 3.59
C GLN A 119 13.03 -11.60 5.11
N ALA A 120 12.44 -12.58 5.80
CA ALA A 120 12.40 -12.64 7.26
C ALA A 120 13.05 -13.90 7.87
N ASP A 121 13.91 -14.62 7.12
CA ASP A 121 14.55 -15.87 7.58
C ASP A 121 15.30 -15.71 8.91
N GLU A 122 16.03 -14.60 9.09
CA GLU A 122 16.73 -14.30 10.35
C GLU A 122 15.76 -14.16 11.52
N TRP A 123 14.62 -13.50 11.29
CA TRP A 123 13.59 -13.32 12.31
C TRP A 123 12.86 -14.63 12.61
N ILE A 124 12.57 -15.43 11.59
CA ILE A 124 12.01 -16.78 11.75
C ILE A 124 12.96 -17.65 12.59
N ALA A 125 14.27 -17.60 12.33
CA ALA A 125 15.27 -18.35 13.10
C ALA A 125 15.30 -17.91 14.59
N ASP A 126 15.19 -16.61 14.85
CA ASP A 126 15.09 -16.07 16.21
C ASP A 126 13.80 -16.54 16.92
N VAL A 127 12.66 -16.48 16.24
CA VAL A 127 11.37 -17.00 16.74
C VAL A 127 11.45 -18.50 17.02
N LYS A 128 12.06 -19.30 16.13
CA LYS A 128 12.30 -20.73 16.36
C LYS A 128 13.07 -20.97 17.64
N LYS A 129 14.16 -20.22 17.84
CA LYS A 129 15.01 -20.33 19.04
C LYS A 129 14.28 -19.94 20.32
N LYS A 130 13.49 -18.86 20.30
CA LYS A 130 12.86 -18.30 21.50
C LYS A 130 11.50 -18.89 21.84
N GLY A 131 10.75 -19.33 20.83
CA GLY A 131 9.35 -19.75 20.96
C GLY A 131 8.33 -18.62 20.87
N TRP A 132 8.78 -17.38 20.69
CA TRP A 132 7.92 -16.20 20.62
C TRP A 132 8.62 -15.10 19.82
N ARG A 133 7.85 -14.11 19.38
CA ARG A 133 8.32 -12.96 18.62
C ARG A 133 8.68 -11.80 19.55
N SER A 134 9.92 -11.31 19.46
CA SER A 134 10.33 -10.03 20.04
C SER A 134 10.32 -8.92 18.97
N GLY A 135 10.29 -7.66 19.40
CA GLY A 135 10.28 -6.49 18.51
C GLY A 135 8.90 -5.83 18.35
N MET A 136 8.89 -4.67 17.69
CA MET A 136 7.65 -3.93 17.40
C MET A 136 6.83 -4.67 16.34
N THR A 137 5.53 -4.76 16.55
CA THR A 137 4.58 -5.40 15.63
C THR A 137 3.47 -4.43 15.24
N PHE A 138 2.70 -4.76 14.22
CA PHE A 138 1.52 -3.98 13.88
C PHE A 138 0.35 -4.29 14.83
N GLY A 139 0.04 -5.57 15.04
CA GLY A 139 -1.12 -6.05 15.77
C GLY A 139 -0.96 -7.44 16.36
N GLN A 140 0.26 -7.86 16.72
CA GLN A 140 0.48 -9.15 17.36
C GLN A 140 -0.17 -9.17 18.75
N LYS A 141 -1.15 -10.06 18.97
CA LYS A 141 -1.77 -10.24 20.29
C LYS A 141 -0.71 -10.72 21.29
N ALA A 142 -0.73 -10.14 22.49
CA ALA A 142 0.19 -10.52 23.56
C ALA A 142 0.02 -12.00 23.94
N ASP A 143 1.14 -12.72 24.03
CA ASP A 143 1.17 -14.09 24.54
C ASP A 143 1.18 -14.07 26.08
N PRO A 144 0.14 -14.59 26.76
CA PRO A 144 0.08 -14.61 28.23
C PRO A 144 1.19 -15.46 28.87
N CYS A 145 1.84 -16.37 28.13
CA CYS A 145 2.98 -17.17 28.57
C CYS A 145 4.32 -16.42 28.48
N VAL A 146 4.32 -15.19 27.96
CA VAL A 146 5.49 -14.29 27.95
C VAL A 146 5.40 -13.35 29.15
N GLY A 147 6.18 -13.63 30.19
CA GLY A 147 6.19 -12.83 31.42
C GLY A 147 6.77 -11.41 31.24
N ILE A 148 6.51 -10.54 32.22
CA ILE A 148 6.95 -9.13 32.24
C ILE A 148 8.46 -8.98 32.09
N PHE A 149 9.25 -9.89 32.70
CA PHE A 149 10.71 -9.87 32.61
C PHE A 149 11.24 -10.11 31.18
N ALA A 150 10.54 -10.93 30.38
CA ALA A 150 10.90 -11.15 28.98
C ALA A 150 10.64 -9.89 28.14
N LYS A 151 9.59 -9.10 28.45
CA LYS A 151 9.33 -7.80 27.81
C LYS A 151 10.47 -6.80 28.05
N VAL A 152 11.03 -6.76 29.26
CA VAL A 152 12.16 -5.86 29.61
C VAL A 152 13.44 -6.22 28.84
N MET A 153 13.71 -7.51 28.61
CA MET A 153 14.91 -7.96 27.88
C MET A 153 14.89 -7.58 26.39
N THR A 154 13.71 -7.44 25.76
CA THR A 154 13.59 -7.07 24.33
C THR A 154 14.12 -5.67 23.99
N VAL A 155 14.29 -4.80 24.98
CA VAL A 155 14.82 -3.44 24.80
C VAL A 155 16.30 -3.45 24.37
N PHE A 156 17.03 -4.56 24.64
CA PHE A 156 18.46 -4.69 24.41
C PHE A 156 18.83 -5.61 23.22
N GLU A 157 17.83 -6.10 22.47
CA GLU A 157 18.06 -7.00 21.33
C GLU A 157 18.23 -6.25 19.99
N PRO A 158 18.99 -6.81 19.03
CA PRO A 158 19.04 -6.28 17.67
C PRO A 158 17.64 -6.23 17.06
N LYS A 159 17.28 -5.10 16.46
CA LYS A 159 15.98 -4.93 15.79
C LYS A 159 16.03 -5.62 14.42
N LEU A 160 15.48 -6.82 14.33
CA LEU A 160 15.18 -7.44 13.03
C LEU A 160 13.92 -6.79 12.44
N GLY A 161 13.99 -6.33 11.18
CA GLY A 161 12.87 -5.70 10.48
C GLY A 161 12.07 -6.71 9.63
N ASN A 162 10.74 -6.62 9.66
CA ASN A 162 9.82 -7.38 8.80
C ASN A 162 9.20 -6.41 7.80
N HIS A 163 9.94 -6.17 6.74
CA HIS A 163 9.48 -5.30 5.66
C HIS A 163 8.70 -6.13 4.67
N ASN A 164 7.38 -5.98 4.68
CA ASN A 164 6.48 -6.77 3.86
C ASN A 164 5.48 -5.92 3.06
N VAL A 165 5.51 -4.59 3.16
CA VAL A 165 4.42 -3.74 2.67
C VAL A 165 4.66 -3.26 1.25
N ALA A 166 5.71 -2.47 1.01
CA ALA A 166 5.94 -1.83 -0.28
C ALA A 166 7.33 -2.05 -0.85
N LEU A 167 7.45 -1.88 -2.17
CA LEU A 167 8.69 -1.97 -2.93
C LEU A 167 9.11 -0.59 -3.45
N LEU A 168 10.36 -0.22 -3.22
CA LEU A 168 10.94 1.05 -3.64
C LEU A 168 12.15 0.77 -4.56
N ALA A 169 11.99 0.97 -5.86
CA ALA A 169 13.10 0.95 -6.82
C ALA A 169 13.88 2.27 -6.83
N ASN A 170 15.15 2.31 -7.24
CA ASN A 170 15.90 3.55 -7.47
C ASN A 170 15.85 4.55 -6.28
N VAL A 171 16.01 4.07 -5.05
CA VAL A 171 16.08 4.92 -3.85
C VAL A 171 17.42 5.68 -3.86
N PRO A 172 17.42 7.02 -3.89
CA PRO A 172 18.64 7.82 -3.87
C PRO A 172 19.18 8.00 -2.44
N GLY A 173 20.43 8.48 -2.32
CA GLY A 173 21.04 8.91 -1.05
C GLY A 173 21.46 7.81 -0.06
N VAL A 174 21.08 6.55 -0.31
CA VAL A 174 21.52 5.43 0.52
C VAL A 174 22.99 5.10 0.23
N PRO A 175 23.83 4.80 1.25
CA PRO A 175 25.23 4.45 1.05
C PRO A 175 25.43 3.36 0.00
N LYS A 176 26.33 3.61 -0.94
CA LYS A 176 26.67 2.67 -2.02
C LYS A 176 27.47 1.51 -1.46
N ASP A 177 26.92 0.31 -1.49
CA ASP A 177 27.73 -0.92 -1.41
C ASP A 177 28.49 -1.08 -2.73
N GLU A 178 29.81 -0.87 -2.72
CA GLU A 178 30.70 -0.94 -3.90
C GLU A 178 30.64 -2.27 -4.67
N LYS A 179 30.05 -3.33 -4.08
CA LYS A 179 30.01 -4.68 -4.67
C LYS A 179 28.74 -5.01 -5.45
N THR A 180 27.70 -4.16 -5.43
CA THR A 180 26.36 -4.56 -5.92
C THR A 180 25.61 -3.52 -6.76
N GLU A 181 26.20 -2.36 -7.05
CA GLU A 181 25.59 -1.42 -8.02
C GLU A 181 26.08 -1.69 -9.44
N VAL A 182 25.12 -1.90 -10.35
CA VAL A 182 25.37 -1.95 -11.79
C VAL A 182 24.86 -0.64 -12.37
N SER A 183 25.76 0.18 -12.91
CA SER A 183 25.36 1.29 -13.76
C SER A 183 24.77 0.71 -15.05
N ASN A 184 23.49 0.99 -15.32
CA ASN A 184 22.68 0.53 -16.47
C ASN A 184 21.91 -0.79 -16.27
N GLY A 185 21.15 -0.91 -15.18
CA GLY A 185 20.20 -2.01 -14.96
C GLY A 185 20.86 -3.32 -14.52
N VAL A 186 20.08 -4.17 -13.88
CA VAL A 186 20.56 -5.45 -13.34
C VAL A 186 20.17 -6.58 -14.29
N THR A 187 21.15 -7.39 -14.70
CA THR A 187 20.89 -8.61 -15.47
C THR A 187 20.17 -9.60 -14.57
N GLY A 188 18.91 -9.91 -14.90
CA GLY A 188 18.13 -10.96 -14.30
C GLY A 188 18.74 -12.34 -14.55
N PRO A 189 18.32 -13.37 -13.81
CA PRO A 189 18.90 -14.71 -13.90
C PRO A 189 18.69 -15.38 -15.26
N LEU A 190 17.77 -14.86 -16.09
CA LEU A 190 17.51 -15.31 -17.45
C LEU A 190 18.22 -14.45 -18.53
N GLY A 191 19.11 -13.55 -18.11
CA GLY A 191 19.87 -12.69 -19.02
C GLY A 191 19.15 -11.41 -19.47
N HIS A 192 17.87 -11.22 -19.12
CA HIS A 192 17.13 -9.98 -19.38
C HIS A 192 17.61 -8.86 -18.46
N ARG A 193 17.60 -7.60 -18.90
CA ARG A 193 18.00 -6.46 -18.06
C ARG A 193 16.78 -5.80 -17.42
N VAL A 194 16.80 -5.65 -16.10
CA VAL A 194 15.79 -4.92 -15.33
C VAL A 194 16.24 -3.47 -15.14
N ASN A 195 15.39 -2.51 -15.49
CA ASN A 195 15.71 -1.09 -15.41
C ASN A 195 15.64 -0.54 -13.97
N THR A 196 16.60 -0.91 -13.13
CA THR A 196 16.75 -0.38 -11.76
C THR A 196 18.19 -0.40 -11.28
N SER A 197 18.58 0.58 -10.48
CA SER A 197 19.89 0.64 -9.80
C SER A 197 19.89 -0.11 -8.46
N ASN A 198 18.77 -0.06 -7.74
CA ASN A 198 18.58 -0.72 -6.45
C ASN A 198 17.08 -0.99 -6.18
N LEU A 199 16.78 -1.93 -5.29
CA LEU A 199 15.42 -2.27 -4.90
C LEU A 199 15.35 -2.46 -3.39
N PHE A 200 14.34 -1.87 -2.76
CA PHE A 200 14.12 -1.94 -1.33
C PHE A 200 12.71 -2.45 -1.01
N VAL A 201 12.57 -3.11 0.12
CA VAL A 201 11.28 -3.45 0.74
C VAL A 201 11.10 -2.59 1.99
N SER A 202 9.90 -2.04 2.18
CA SER A 202 9.58 -1.14 3.29
C SER A 202 8.31 -1.57 4.04
N THR A 203 8.10 -0.95 5.21
CA THR A 203 6.87 -0.97 6.00
C THR A 203 6.64 0.43 6.60
N ASP A 204 5.64 0.64 7.46
CA ASP A 204 5.37 1.93 8.13
C ASP A 204 6.35 2.21 9.29
N TYR A 205 7.62 1.95 9.01
CA TYR A 205 8.79 2.08 9.86
C TYR A 205 9.85 2.87 9.08
N THR A 206 10.81 3.46 9.78
CA THR A 206 11.89 4.23 9.14
C THR A 206 12.99 3.38 8.53
N GLY A 207 13.07 2.11 8.91
CA GLY A 207 13.96 1.14 8.29
C GLY A 207 13.42 0.66 6.95
N ILE A 208 14.32 0.42 6.01
CA ILE A 208 14.05 -0.21 4.72
C ILE A 208 15.14 -1.25 4.44
N ARG A 209 14.75 -2.32 3.75
CA ARG A 209 15.64 -3.45 3.43
C ARG A 209 15.99 -3.47 1.96
N ARG A 210 17.27 -3.29 1.65
CA ARG A 210 17.79 -3.49 0.30
C ARG A 210 17.73 -4.97 -0.07
N ILE A 211 17.25 -5.25 -1.26
CA ILE A 211 17.23 -6.59 -1.84
C ILE A 211 17.90 -6.60 -3.21
N ASP A 212 18.46 -7.73 -3.61
CA ASP A 212 18.97 -7.93 -4.95
C ASP A 212 17.80 -8.05 -5.96
N PRO A 213 17.71 -7.19 -7.00
CA PRO A 213 16.60 -7.24 -7.95
C PRO A 213 16.53 -8.55 -8.76
N SER A 214 17.65 -9.25 -8.93
CA SER A 214 17.81 -10.47 -9.73
C SER A 214 17.67 -11.77 -8.93
N THR A 215 17.98 -11.78 -7.63
CA THR A 215 17.89 -12.99 -6.80
C THR A 215 16.94 -12.84 -5.62
N LEU A 216 16.37 -11.64 -5.43
CA LEU A 216 15.55 -11.24 -4.28
C LEU A 216 16.26 -11.43 -2.93
N GLN A 217 17.59 -11.54 -2.94
CA GLN A 217 18.39 -11.72 -1.74
C GLN A 217 18.26 -10.51 -0.82
N PRO A 218 17.94 -10.68 0.48
CA PRO A 218 18.19 -9.64 1.47
C PRO A 218 19.68 -9.25 1.45
N LEU A 219 19.97 -7.96 1.30
CA LEU A 219 21.34 -7.44 1.24
C LEU A 219 21.71 -6.64 2.49
N ALA A 220 21.01 -5.54 2.73
CA ALA A 220 21.34 -4.60 3.79
C ALA A 220 20.07 -3.96 4.38
N GLU A 221 20.16 -3.58 5.65
CA GLU A 221 19.14 -2.80 6.36
C GLU A 221 19.68 -1.37 6.50
N THR A 222 18.88 -0.38 6.16
CA THR A 222 19.19 1.05 6.36
C THR A 222 17.97 1.74 6.93
N THR A 223 18.15 2.93 7.49
CA THR A 223 17.08 3.74 8.05
C THR A 223 17.12 5.15 7.51
N GLN A 224 16.02 5.90 7.65
CA GLN A 224 16.01 7.33 7.32
C GLN A 224 17.09 8.15 8.05
N TYR A 225 17.59 7.68 9.21
CA TYR A 225 18.70 8.34 9.90
C TYR A 225 19.98 8.36 9.05
N ASP A 226 20.21 7.32 8.24
CA ASP A 226 21.36 7.20 7.35
C ASP A 226 21.28 8.19 6.17
N LEU A 227 20.06 8.62 5.82
CA LEU A 227 19.83 9.68 4.83
C LEU A 227 20.08 11.07 5.43
N HIS A 228 19.61 11.30 6.66
CA HIS A 228 19.86 12.54 7.38
C HIS A 228 19.70 12.36 8.91
N PRO A 229 20.63 12.84 9.74
CA PRO A 229 20.67 12.54 11.19
C PRO A 229 19.47 13.10 11.99
N SER A 230 18.73 14.08 11.43
CA SER A 230 17.50 14.58 12.05
C SER A 230 16.30 13.63 11.91
N LEU A 231 16.36 12.66 10.98
CA LEU A 231 15.29 11.68 10.72
C LEU A 231 15.36 10.49 11.69
N SER A 232 15.47 10.80 12.98
CA SER A 232 15.68 9.83 14.07
C SER A 232 14.39 9.27 14.69
N GLY A 233 13.22 9.71 14.20
CA GLY A 233 11.93 9.20 14.65
C GLY A 233 11.73 7.72 14.34
N PRO A 234 10.88 6.99 15.10
CA PRO A 234 10.64 5.57 14.86
C PRO A 234 9.59 5.30 13.77
N CYS A 235 8.84 6.29 13.31
CA CYS A 235 7.71 6.07 12.39
C CYS A 235 7.87 6.86 11.09
N SER A 236 7.44 6.24 9.99
CA SER A 236 7.28 6.84 8.66
C SER A 236 6.18 6.06 7.93
N CYS A 237 6.00 6.29 6.64
CA CYS A 237 5.12 5.49 5.80
C CYS A 237 5.90 4.70 4.75
N SER A 238 5.34 3.57 4.36
CA SER A 238 5.87 2.70 3.31
C SER A 238 5.73 3.29 1.90
N HIS A 239 4.75 4.18 1.69
CA HIS A 239 4.46 4.86 0.41
C HIS A 239 5.28 6.15 0.23
N ALA A 240 6.61 6.01 0.18
CA ALA A 240 7.45 7.11 -0.29
C ALA A 240 7.06 7.51 -1.72
N GLN A 241 6.89 8.81 -1.96
CA GLN A 241 6.45 9.33 -3.26
C GLN A 241 7.67 9.71 -4.11
N ARG A 242 7.57 9.49 -5.43
CA ARG A 242 8.56 9.96 -6.40
C ARG A 242 8.00 11.05 -7.29
N ASP A 243 8.80 12.07 -7.53
CA ASP A 243 8.54 13.02 -8.61
C ASP A 243 8.76 12.33 -9.96
N PRO A 244 7.75 12.25 -10.84
CA PRO A 244 7.93 11.64 -12.15
C PRO A 244 8.91 12.40 -13.06
N ASP A 245 9.15 13.68 -12.82
CA ASP A 245 9.99 14.54 -13.66
C ASP A 245 11.45 14.59 -13.17
N SER A 246 11.69 14.76 -11.86
CA SER A 246 13.06 14.82 -11.30
C SER A 246 13.58 13.47 -10.78
N GLY A 247 12.71 12.51 -10.50
CA GLY A 247 13.05 11.27 -9.82
C GLY A 247 13.24 11.40 -8.30
N ASP A 248 13.17 12.61 -7.75
CA ASP A 248 13.37 12.88 -6.32
C ASP A 248 12.40 12.07 -5.46
N LEU A 249 12.91 11.60 -4.32
CA LEU A 249 12.13 10.84 -3.34
C LEU A 249 11.63 11.75 -2.22
N PHE A 250 10.37 11.62 -1.84
CA PHE A 250 9.77 12.35 -0.72
C PHE A 250 9.22 11.36 0.31
N ASN A 251 9.33 11.72 1.58
CA ASN A 251 8.64 11.04 2.68
C ASN A 251 8.59 11.97 3.91
N PHE A 252 8.07 11.48 5.03
CA PHE A 252 8.12 12.14 6.32
C PHE A 252 8.72 11.22 7.38
N ASN A 253 9.26 11.81 8.45
CA ASN A 253 9.71 11.13 9.65
C ASN A 253 8.93 11.66 10.87
N LEU A 254 8.36 10.77 11.66
CA LEU A 254 7.65 11.08 12.89
C LEU A 254 8.49 10.65 14.10
N ALA A 255 8.91 11.62 14.90
CA ALA A 255 9.50 11.40 16.21
C ALA A 255 8.46 11.58 17.31
N PHE A 256 8.36 10.59 18.21
CA PHE A 256 7.60 10.73 19.45
C PHE A 256 8.36 11.56 20.47
N GLY A 257 7.62 12.17 21.40
CA GLY A 257 8.21 12.98 22.46
C GLY A 257 7.17 13.75 23.24
N ARG A 258 7.62 14.60 24.17
CA ARG A 258 6.74 15.53 24.89
C ARG A 258 5.93 16.38 23.89
N VAL A 259 6.58 16.80 22.81
CA VAL A 259 5.94 17.38 21.62
C VAL A 259 6.29 16.47 20.44
N PRO A 260 5.30 15.90 19.73
CA PRO A 260 5.58 15.13 18.51
C PRO A 260 6.24 16.02 17.46
N THR A 261 7.13 15.45 16.65
CA THR A 261 7.81 16.19 15.58
C THR A 261 7.70 15.44 14.27
N TYR A 262 7.11 16.08 13.26
CA TYR A 262 7.09 15.63 11.87
C TYR A 262 8.18 16.35 11.09
N ARG A 263 8.98 15.61 10.33
CA ARG A 263 9.98 16.15 9.40
C ARG A 263 9.64 15.68 8.00
N ILE A 264 9.23 16.61 7.15
CA ILE A 264 8.97 16.33 5.74
C ILE A 264 10.28 16.55 5.00
N PHE A 265 10.70 15.58 4.19
CA PHE A 265 12.01 15.63 3.55
C PHE A 265 11.96 15.20 2.09
N ARG A 266 12.98 15.65 1.36
CA ARG A 266 13.31 15.25 -0.01
C ARG A 266 14.68 14.58 -0.01
N VAL A 267 14.86 13.55 -0.82
CA VAL A 267 16.17 13.06 -1.23
C VAL A 267 16.32 13.33 -2.72
N ASP A 268 17.32 14.13 -3.07
CA ASP A 268 17.60 14.51 -4.45
C ASP A 268 18.09 13.29 -5.24
N ALA A 269 17.47 13.01 -6.39
CA ALA A 269 17.77 11.80 -7.15
C ALA A 269 19.16 11.80 -7.80
N THR A 270 19.72 12.98 -8.06
CA THR A 270 20.99 13.12 -8.78
C THR A 270 22.18 13.09 -7.82
N SER A 271 22.12 13.87 -6.76
CA SER A 271 23.18 14.01 -5.76
C SER A 271 23.07 13.01 -4.62
N GLY A 272 21.86 12.52 -4.31
CA GLY A 272 21.58 11.73 -3.11
C GLY A 272 21.47 12.56 -1.83
N GLU A 273 21.60 13.88 -1.91
CA GLU A 273 21.51 14.76 -0.74
C GLU A 273 20.08 14.82 -0.19
N THR A 274 19.98 14.81 1.13
CA THR A 274 18.69 14.87 1.83
C THR A 274 18.43 16.27 2.39
N GLU A 275 17.29 16.85 2.03
CA GLU A 275 16.84 18.17 2.48
C GLU A 275 15.59 18.03 3.36
N ILE A 276 15.59 18.72 4.51
CA ILE A 276 14.40 18.83 5.37
C ILE A 276 13.58 20.04 4.90
N LEU A 277 12.47 19.78 4.19
CA LEU A 277 11.58 20.80 3.66
C LEU A 277 10.81 21.53 4.77
N ALA A 278 10.38 20.81 5.79
CA ALA A 278 9.71 21.39 6.95
C ALA A 278 9.88 20.52 8.20
N THR A 279 10.01 21.18 9.36
CA THR A 279 9.95 20.54 10.69
C THR A 279 8.76 21.11 11.45
N ILE A 280 7.80 20.25 11.79
CA ILE A 280 6.55 20.63 12.45
C ILE A 280 6.53 19.96 13.83
N SER A 281 6.79 20.74 14.87
CA SER A 281 6.83 20.27 16.25
C SER A 281 5.81 21.02 17.11
N ASP A 282 4.57 20.56 17.10
CA ASP A 282 3.45 21.23 17.76
C ASP A 282 2.48 20.24 18.41
N LEU A 283 2.00 20.56 19.61
CA LEU A 283 0.98 19.80 20.35
C LEU A 283 -0.37 19.76 19.65
N ASN A 284 -0.69 20.74 18.80
CA ASN A 284 -1.90 20.73 17.98
C ASN A 284 -1.81 19.71 16.83
N VAL A 285 -0.62 19.18 16.55
CA VAL A 285 -0.34 18.18 15.52
C VAL A 285 0.01 16.85 16.22
N PRO A 286 -0.99 16.13 16.77
CA PRO A 286 -0.74 14.89 17.50
C PRO A 286 -0.05 13.83 16.62
N PRO A 287 0.63 12.83 17.22
CA PRO A 287 1.14 11.70 16.47
C PRO A 287 -0.04 10.83 16.02
N ALA A 288 -0.10 10.49 14.73
CA ALA A 288 -1.13 9.63 14.15
C ALA A 288 -0.51 8.55 13.27
N TYR A 289 -1.21 7.42 13.12
CA TYR A 289 -0.83 6.40 12.17
C TYR A 289 -1.17 6.87 10.74
N MET A 290 -0.14 7.00 9.91
CA MET A 290 -0.24 7.43 8.51
C MET A 290 0.49 6.42 7.63
N HIS A 291 -0.22 5.91 6.64
CA HIS A 291 0.29 4.89 5.72
C HIS A 291 0.73 5.48 4.37
N SER A 292 0.27 6.68 4.02
CA SER A 292 0.66 7.39 2.81
C SER A 292 0.44 8.90 2.94
N PHE A 293 0.87 9.65 1.92
CA PHE A 293 0.76 11.10 1.83
C PHE A 293 0.71 11.56 0.37
N PHE A 294 0.47 12.85 0.17
CA PHE A 294 0.19 13.41 -1.15
C PHE A 294 1.37 14.22 -1.69
N LEU A 295 1.57 14.12 -3.00
CA LEU A 295 2.53 14.93 -3.73
C LEU A 295 1.77 15.65 -4.86
N THR A 296 1.98 16.95 -4.99
CA THR A 296 1.55 17.74 -6.15
C THR A 296 2.77 18.27 -6.90
N GLU A 297 2.56 19.00 -7.98
CA GLU A 297 3.62 19.69 -8.71
C GLU A 297 4.51 20.56 -7.80
N ASN A 298 3.90 21.32 -6.89
CA ASN A 298 4.61 22.31 -6.05
C ASN A 298 4.60 22.01 -4.54
N HIS A 299 3.86 21.00 -4.08
CA HIS A 299 3.68 20.75 -2.64
C HIS A 299 3.84 19.27 -2.25
N VAL A 300 4.36 19.04 -1.04
CA VAL A 300 4.16 17.81 -0.28
C VAL A 300 3.06 18.08 0.74
N VAL A 301 2.05 17.22 0.80
CA VAL A 301 0.94 17.41 1.74
C VAL A 301 0.77 16.16 2.60
N ILE A 302 0.86 16.34 3.92
CA ILE A 302 0.57 15.27 4.88
C ILE A 302 -0.78 15.55 5.55
N CYS A 303 -1.60 14.51 5.66
CA CYS A 303 -2.85 14.53 6.42
C CYS A 303 -2.64 13.78 7.72
N ILE A 304 -2.88 14.42 8.86
CA ILE A 304 -2.93 13.79 10.18
C ILE A 304 -4.36 13.26 10.37
N PRO A 305 -4.63 11.96 10.12
CA PRO A 305 -5.95 11.36 10.27
C PRO A 305 -6.36 11.21 11.74
N ALA A 306 -7.62 10.80 11.96
CA ALA A 306 -8.18 10.56 13.29
C ALA A 306 -7.70 9.23 13.96
N SER A 307 -6.54 8.69 13.53
CA SER A 307 -5.89 7.46 14.03
C SER A 307 -4.74 7.78 15.01
N HIS A 308 -5.05 8.51 16.07
CA HIS A 308 -4.02 9.04 16.97
C HIS A 308 -3.42 8.01 17.93
N TYR A 309 -2.11 8.08 18.11
CA TYR A 309 -1.42 7.30 19.15
C TYR A 309 -1.74 7.81 20.56
N ALA A 310 -1.98 6.89 21.50
CA ALA A 310 -2.15 7.20 22.90
C ALA A 310 -0.81 7.59 23.56
N TRP A 311 -0.89 8.36 24.65
CA TRP A 311 0.27 8.86 25.40
C TRP A 311 1.37 9.51 24.54
N ARG A 312 0.96 10.18 23.45
CA ARG A 312 1.87 10.83 22.49
C ARG A 312 2.91 9.85 21.89
N GLY A 313 2.52 8.58 21.70
CA GLY A 313 3.36 7.52 21.14
C GLY A 313 4.05 6.63 22.17
N LEU A 314 4.09 7.01 23.46
CA LEU A 314 4.70 6.16 24.50
C LEU A 314 3.97 4.83 24.70
N LYS A 315 2.65 4.79 24.42
CA LYS A 315 1.87 3.55 24.51
C LYS A 315 2.36 2.49 23.51
N THR A 316 2.95 2.88 22.40
CA THR A 316 3.48 1.97 21.38
C THR A 316 4.63 1.11 21.94
N GLN A 317 5.53 1.71 22.72
CA GLN A 317 6.60 0.97 23.39
C GLN A 317 6.06 0.10 24.54
N TRP A 318 4.99 0.55 25.20
CA TRP A 318 4.36 -0.19 26.30
C TRP A 318 3.64 -1.46 25.82
N GLU A 319 2.83 -1.35 24.77
CA GLU A 319 2.07 -2.49 24.22
C GLU A 319 2.92 -3.39 23.32
N GLY A 320 3.99 -2.85 22.71
CA GLY A 320 4.80 -3.58 21.73
C GLY A 320 4.10 -3.78 20.38
N ASN A 321 2.96 -3.13 20.16
CA ASN A 321 2.27 -3.12 18.88
C ASN A 321 1.56 -1.79 18.59
N ILE A 322 1.32 -1.54 17.31
CA ILE A 322 0.72 -0.30 16.79
C ILE A 322 -0.77 -0.21 17.12
N ILE A 323 -1.57 -1.24 16.83
CA ILE A 323 -3.04 -1.22 16.98
C ILE A 323 -3.46 -0.92 18.43
N ASP A 324 -2.92 -1.63 19.41
CA ASP A 324 -3.30 -1.47 20.82
C ASP A 324 -2.79 -0.15 21.41
N SER A 325 -1.82 0.49 20.75
CA SER A 325 -1.32 1.81 21.13
C SER A 325 -2.20 2.97 20.66
N MET A 326 -3.15 2.73 19.75
CA MET A 326 -4.04 3.77 19.23
C MET A 326 -5.13 4.16 20.23
N LYS A 327 -5.59 5.40 20.15
CA LYS A 327 -6.81 5.86 20.84
C LYS A 327 -8.04 5.33 20.10
N PRO A 328 -9.19 5.18 20.77
CA PRO A 328 -10.47 5.02 20.08
C PRO A 328 -10.68 6.13 19.05
N PHE A 329 -11.37 5.80 17.95
CA PHE A 329 -11.73 6.78 16.92
C PHE A 329 -12.63 7.87 17.52
N ASP A 330 -12.27 9.13 17.29
CA ASP A 330 -12.97 10.30 17.80
C ASP A 330 -13.70 11.01 16.65
N LYS A 331 -15.03 10.93 16.66
CA LYS A 331 -15.90 11.49 15.61
C LYS A 331 -15.95 13.02 15.60
N GLU A 332 -15.40 13.69 16.61
CA GLU A 332 -15.31 15.15 16.64
C GLU A 332 -13.94 15.66 16.21
N ARG A 333 -12.95 14.76 16.13
CA ARG A 333 -11.57 15.11 15.81
C ARG A 333 -11.31 15.11 14.31
N LYS A 334 -11.44 16.29 13.71
CA LYS A 334 -11.11 16.55 12.30
C LYS A 334 -9.70 16.09 11.93
N CYS A 335 -9.54 15.65 10.68
CA CYS A 335 -8.21 15.47 10.11
C CYS A 335 -7.55 16.83 9.87
N LYS A 336 -6.24 16.93 10.12
CA LYS A 336 -5.44 18.14 9.88
C LYS A 336 -4.53 17.93 8.68
N TRP A 337 -4.53 18.86 7.74
CA TRP A 337 -3.71 18.80 6.54
C TRP A 337 -2.63 19.87 6.57
N LEU A 338 -1.39 19.51 6.27
CA LEU A 338 -0.21 20.37 6.32
C LEU A 338 0.38 20.44 4.91
N VAL A 339 0.33 21.61 4.30
CA VAL A 339 0.79 21.86 2.93
C VAL A 339 2.20 22.45 2.99
N VAL A 340 3.19 21.71 2.50
CA VAL A 340 4.60 22.08 2.52
C VAL A 340 5.06 22.36 1.09
N ASP A 341 5.64 23.54 0.86
CA ASP A 341 6.27 23.88 -0.41
C ASP A 341 7.51 22.99 -0.64
N ARG A 342 7.62 22.42 -1.85
CA ARG A 342 8.72 21.51 -2.22
C ARG A 342 9.61 22.04 -3.34
N ARG A 343 9.45 23.30 -3.73
CA ARG A 343 10.14 23.91 -4.88
C ARG A 343 10.93 25.16 -4.54
N HIS A 344 10.46 25.95 -3.57
CA HIS A 344 10.94 27.31 -3.32
C HIS A 344 11.50 27.51 -1.90
N GLY A 345 11.56 26.45 -1.09
CA GLY A 345 12.10 26.49 0.27
C GLY A 345 11.22 27.27 1.25
N LYS A 346 9.91 27.38 1.00
CA LYS A 346 9.00 28.15 1.88
C LYS A 346 8.54 27.39 3.12
N GLY A 347 8.85 26.09 3.21
CA GLY A 347 8.39 25.24 4.31
C GLY A 347 6.88 25.08 4.34
N LEU A 348 6.28 25.11 5.53
CA LEU A 348 4.82 25.03 5.71
C LEU A 348 4.16 26.30 5.13
N VAL A 349 3.31 26.15 4.12
CA VAL A 349 2.63 27.28 3.46
C VAL A 349 1.13 27.37 3.75
N ALA A 350 0.49 26.28 4.16
CA ALA A 350 -0.91 26.31 4.57
C ALA A 350 -1.27 25.12 5.48
N THR A 351 -2.32 25.31 6.28
CA THR A 351 -2.96 24.27 7.08
C THR A 351 -4.47 24.33 6.89
N PHE A 352 -5.13 23.18 6.73
CA PHE A 352 -6.58 23.10 6.65
C PHE A 352 -7.13 21.85 7.34
N SER A 353 -8.45 21.69 7.36
CA SER A 353 -9.13 20.54 7.95
C SER A 353 -10.18 19.91 7.05
N THR A 354 -10.43 18.62 7.28
CA THR A 354 -11.56 17.85 6.72
C THR A 354 -12.31 17.16 7.86
N PRO A 355 -13.53 16.63 7.63
CA PRO A 355 -14.19 15.77 8.61
C PRO A 355 -13.28 14.62 9.09
N PRO A 356 -13.50 14.10 10.31
CA PRO A 356 -12.79 12.94 10.82
C PRO A 356 -12.91 11.75 9.86
N ALA A 357 -11.77 11.13 9.56
CA ALA A 357 -11.68 9.97 8.70
C ALA A 357 -10.38 9.21 8.96
N PHE A 358 -10.29 8.03 8.38
CA PHE A 358 -9.07 7.24 8.25
C PHE A 358 -8.88 6.85 6.77
N PHE A 359 -7.64 6.66 6.34
CA PHE A 359 -7.31 6.08 5.04
C PHE A 359 -5.95 5.41 5.12
N PHE A 360 -5.77 4.33 4.37
CA PHE A 360 -4.45 3.78 4.11
C PHE A 360 -3.80 4.52 2.95
N HIS A 361 -4.48 4.58 1.80
CA HIS A 361 -3.89 5.06 0.55
C HIS A 361 -4.44 6.41 0.08
N SER A 362 -3.52 7.37 -0.07
CA SER A 362 -3.64 8.44 -1.04
C SER A 362 -3.61 7.85 -2.44
N ILE A 363 -4.48 8.32 -3.33
CA ILE A 363 -4.54 7.92 -4.74
C ILE A 363 -3.65 8.86 -5.56
N ASN A 364 -3.93 10.15 -5.54
CA ASN A 364 -3.15 11.18 -6.22
C ASN A 364 -3.47 12.58 -5.65
N ALA A 365 -2.67 13.57 -6.00
CA ALA A 365 -2.99 14.98 -5.77
C ALA A 365 -2.49 15.85 -6.92
N PHE A 366 -3.16 16.98 -7.16
CA PHE A 366 -2.77 17.91 -8.23
C PHE A 366 -3.27 19.32 -7.98
N GLU A 367 -2.78 20.26 -8.78
CA GLU A 367 -3.10 21.68 -8.68
C GLU A 367 -3.87 22.16 -9.91
N LYS A 368 -4.78 23.12 -9.74
CA LYS A 368 -5.39 23.86 -10.85
C LYS A 368 -5.38 25.36 -10.55
N LYS A 369 -4.96 26.15 -11.52
CA LYS A 369 -5.12 27.60 -11.49
C LYS A 369 -6.56 27.95 -11.84
N VAL A 370 -7.19 28.79 -11.03
CA VAL A 370 -8.57 29.24 -11.23
C VAL A 370 -8.63 30.74 -11.07
N LYS A 371 -9.48 31.42 -11.85
CA LYS A 371 -9.74 32.86 -11.71
C LYS A 371 -11.10 33.06 -11.10
N ASP A 372 -11.20 33.99 -10.15
CA ASP A 372 -12.51 34.44 -9.66
C ASP A 372 -13.15 35.48 -10.59
N GLU A 373 -14.35 35.95 -10.22
CA GLU A 373 -15.13 36.91 -11.00
C GLU A 373 -14.40 38.25 -11.19
N ASP A 374 -13.55 38.63 -10.23
CA ASP A 374 -12.74 39.85 -10.26
C ASP A 374 -11.42 39.66 -11.05
N GLY A 375 -11.18 38.45 -11.58
CA GLY A 375 -9.99 38.11 -12.36
C GLY A 375 -8.76 37.77 -11.52
N THR A 376 -8.89 37.68 -10.19
CA THR A 376 -7.81 37.27 -9.29
C THR A 376 -7.54 35.78 -9.49
N GLU A 377 -6.27 35.43 -9.66
CA GLU A 377 -5.84 34.04 -9.85
C GLU A 377 -5.57 33.36 -8.50
N TRP A 378 -6.10 32.15 -8.36
CA TRP A 378 -5.99 31.28 -7.21
C TRP A 378 -5.42 29.92 -7.62
N THR A 379 -4.91 29.17 -6.66
CA THR A 379 -4.50 27.77 -6.86
C THR A 379 -5.39 26.87 -6.01
N ASP A 380 -6.17 26.00 -6.65
CA ASP A 380 -6.93 24.95 -5.98
C ASP A 380 -6.10 23.66 -5.96
N LEU A 381 -5.95 23.06 -4.79
CA LEU A 381 -5.32 21.77 -4.56
C LEU A 381 -6.40 20.68 -4.46
N PHE A 382 -6.18 19.56 -5.14
CA PHE A 382 -7.09 18.40 -5.13
C PHE A 382 -6.39 17.19 -4.53
N PHE A 383 -7.09 16.45 -3.67
CA PHE A 383 -6.56 15.27 -2.97
C PHE A 383 -7.54 14.11 -3.08
N ASP A 384 -7.10 12.99 -3.65
CA ASP A 384 -7.89 11.78 -3.81
C ASP A 384 -7.41 10.68 -2.87
N LEU A 385 -8.31 10.03 -2.14
CA LEU A 385 -7.97 9.00 -1.16
C LEU A 385 -9.04 7.89 -1.08
N ALA A 386 -8.61 6.70 -0.69
CA ALA A 386 -9.50 5.60 -0.30
C ALA A 386 -9.95 5.81 1.16
N LYS A 387 -11.06 6.54 1.35
CA LYS A 387 -11.54 7.00 2.67
C LYS A 387 -12.34 5.91 3.39
N TYR A 388 -12.06 5.73 4.67
CA TYR A 388 -12.91 5.05 5.65
C TYR A 388 -13.47 6.05 6.67
N ASP A 389 -14.72 5.84 7.08
CA ASP A 389 -15.37 6.69 8.07
C ASP A 389 -14.83 6.46 9.49
N ASN A 390 -14.14 5.34 9.72
CA ASN A 390 -13.44 5.05 10.97
C ASN A 390 -12.29 4.04 10.77
N MET A 391 -11.74 3.50 11.88
CA MET A 391 -10.63 2.54 11.88
C MET A 391 -11.03 1.06 11.97
N ASP A 392 -12.32 0.70 11.82
CA ASP A 392 -12.78 -0.69 11.97
C ASP A 392 -12.08 -1.63 10.97
N ILE A 393 -11.74 -1.16 9.78
CA ILE A 393 -11.04 -1.97 8.78
C ILE A 393 -9.69 -2.52 9.29
N ILE A 394 -8.97 -1.77 10.15
CA ILE A 394 -7.66 -2.19 10.67
C ILE A 394 -7.77 -3.53 11.40
N LYS A 395 -8.80 -3.72 12.23
CA LYS A 395 -9.00 -4.99 12.95
C LYS A 395 -9.73 -6.04 12.10
N GLY A 396 -10.20 -5.69 10.91
CA GLY A 396 -10.67 -6.64 9.92
C GLY A 396 -9.54 -7.51 9.36
N PHE A 397 -8.29 -7.03 9.43
CA PHE A 397 -7.10 -7.72 8.92
C PHE A 397 -6.42 -8.67 9.92
N TYR A 398 -7.08 -9.01 11.03
CA TYR A 398 -6.63 -10.15 11.84
C TYR A 398 -6.85 -11.45 11.06
N TYR A 399 -5.88 -12.37 11.09
CA TYR A 399 -5.95 -13.63 10.36
C TYR A 399 -7.19 -14.47 10.70
N ASP A 400 -7.63 -14.45 11.97
CA ASP A 400 -8.85 -15.13 12.39
C ASP A 400 -10.08 -14.59 11.63
N VAL A 401 -10.14 -13.27 11.42
CA VAL A 401 -11.23 -12.62 10.66
C VAL A 401 -11.08 -12.88 9.17
N LEU A 402 -9.88 -12.77 8.61
CA LEU A 402 -9.66 -13.01 7.18
C LEU A 402 -9.98 -14.46 6.75
N MET A 403 -9.66 -15.45 7.59
CA MET A 403 -9.90 -16.87 7.31
C MET A 403 -11.15 -17.42 8.00
N ASP A 404 -12.04 -16.56 8.53
CA ASP A 404 -13.24 -16.94 9.29
C ASP A 404 -13.05 -18.05 10.35
N ARG A 405 -11.91 -18.07 11.04
CA ARG A 405 -11.61 -19.10 12.05
C ARG A 405 -12.59 -18.97 13.22
N ASP A 406 -13.27 -20.06 13.55
CA ASP A 406 -14.25 -20.12 14.63
C ASP A 406 -15.33 -19.00 14.57
N ASP A 407 -15.87 -18.71 13.37
CA ASP A 407 -16.85 -17.63 13.14
C ASP A 407 -16.33 -16.22 13.53
N ALA A 408 -15.02 -16.01 13.55
CA ALA A 408 -14.44 -14.73 13.94
C ALA A 408 -14.91 -13.58 13.03
N THR A 409 -15.17 -13.82 11.74
CA THR A 409 -15.69 -12.79 10.83
C THR A 409 -17.04 -12.30 11.29
N LYS A 410 -17.98 -13.23 11.51
CA LYS A 410 -19.34 -12.94 11.96
C LYS A 410 -19.33 -12.18 13.29
N LYS A 411 -18.54 -12.67 14.26
CA LYS A 411 -18.38 -12.05 15.59
C LYS A 411 -17.80 -10.64 15.48
N TYR A 412 -16.89 -10.41 14.54
CA TYR A 412 -16.27 -9.11 14.34
C TYR A 412 -17.20 -8.14 13.64
N TRP A 413 -17.74 -8.51 12.47
CA TRP A 413 -18.52 -7.65 11.60
C TRP A 413 -19.88 -7.25 12.18
N PHE A 414 -20.64 -8.18 12.78
CA PHE A 414 -21.96 -7.86 13.32
C PHE A 414 -21.92 -7.22 14.71
N LYS A 415 -20.76 -7.19 15.37
CA LYS A 415 -20.59 -6.41 16.59
C LYS A 415 -20.61 -4.93 16.25
N ASN A 416 -21.66 -4.22 16.67
CA ASN A 416 -21.87 -2.78 16.42
C ASN A 416 -21.91 -2.42 14.93
N ASP A 417 -22.39 -3.33 14.07
CA ASP A 417 -22.52 -3.12 12.62
C ASP A 417 -21.23 -2.68 11.90
N ARG A 418 -20.06 -3.16 12.36
CA ARG A 418 -18.75 -2.80 11.78
C ARG A 418 -18.62 -3.04 10.29
N TYR A 419 -19.34 -4.03 9.74
CA TYR A 419 -19.35 -4.30 8.30
C TYR A 419 -19.69 -3.07 7.45
N LYS A 420 -20.48 -2.13 7.97
CA LYS A 420 -20.84 -0.88 7.28
C LYS A 420 -19.65 0.07 7.08
N ASN A 421 -18.59 -0.10 7.86
CA ASN A 421 -17.42 0.79 7.88
C ASN A 421 -16.17 0.19 7.24
N CYS A 422 -16.26 -1.05 6.72
CA CYS A 422 -15.12 -1.79 6.18
C CYS A 422 -14.94 -1.62 4.65
N ALA A 423 -15.84 -0.90 3.99
CA ALA A 423 -15.73 -0.61 2.56
C ALA A 423 -15.21 0.82 2.33
N PRO A 424 -14.16 1.02 1.52
CA PRO A 424 -13.64 2.34 1.23
C PRO A 424 -14.57 3.13 0.29
N THR A 425 -14.47 4.45 0.36
CA THR A 425 -15.05 5.39 -0.61
C THR A 425 -13.94 6.24 -1.20
N LEU A 426 -13.76 6.21 -2.52
CA LEU A 426 -12.87 7.15 -3.20
C LEU A 426 -13.42 8.56 -2.98
N THR A 427 -12.65 9.42 -2.33
CA THR A 427 -13.08 10.76 -1.95
C THR A 427 -12.09 11.79 -2.49
N ARG A 428 -12.59 12.84 -3.18
CA ARG A 428 -11.80 14.01 -3.60
C ARG A 428 -12.09 15.20 -2.71
N TYR A 429 -11.06 15.75 -2.08
CA TYR A 429 -11.13 17.06 -1.43
C TYR A 429 -10.52 18.14 -2.32
N ARG A 430 -11.11 19.35 -2.28
CA ARG A 430 -10.58 20.57 -2.89
C ARG A 430 -10.27 21.60 -1.81
N PHE A 431 -9.05 22.12 -1.81
CA PHE A 431 -8.64 23.22 -0.94
C PHE A 431 -8.08 24.38 -1.76
N ARG A 432 -8.59 25.59 -1.53
CA ARG A 432 -8.04 26.81 -2.15
C ARG A 432 -6.83 27.29 -1.35
N LEU A 433 -5.67 27.31 -2.00
CA LEU A 433 -4.44 27.80 -1.38
C LEU A 433 -4.54 29.33 -1.17
N PRO A 434 -4.20 29.85 0.02
CA PRO A 434 -4.12 31.28 0.26
C PRO A 434 -3.07 31.97 -0.64
N SER A 435 -3.29 33.23 -1.01
CA SER A 435 -2.36 34.00 -1.83
C SER A 435 -1.01 34.22 -1.16
N GLU A 436 -1.02 34.39 0.17
CA GLU A 436 0.18 34.52 0.99
C GLU A 436 0.34 33.28 1.89
N PRO A 437 1.56 32.74 2.05
CA PRO A 437 1.81 31.60 2.93
C PRO A 437 1.35 31.88 4.36
N THR A 438 0.62 30.93 4.94
CA THR A 438 0.19 30.95 6.34
C THR A 438 0.87 29.80 7.08
N PRO A 439 2.12 29.98 7.56
CA PRO A 439 2.90 28.95 8.26
C PRO A 439 2.41 28.75 9.70
N ASP A 440 1.11 28.64 9.88
CA ASP A 440 0.47 28.39 11.16
C ASP A 440 -0.18 27.01 11.16
N THR A 441 0.04 26.30 12.25
CA THR A 441 -0.58 25.01 12.54
C THR A 441 -1.94 25.19 13.22
N THR A 442 -2.32 26.38 13.68
CA THR A 442 -3.68 26.67 14.17
C THR A 442 -4.66 26.83 12.99
N PHE A 443 -5.90 26.37 13.19
CA PHE A 443 -6.84 26.13 12.09
C PHE A 443 -7.84 27.28 11.91
N SER A 444 -8.12 27.66 10.67
CA SER A 444 -9.34 28.42 10.32
C SER A 444 -10.02 27.94 9.03
N ALA A 445 -9.29 27.28 8.12
CA ALA A 445 -9.82 26.84 6.83
C ALA A 445 -10.21 25.35 6.79
N SER A 446 -11.14 25.02 5.89
CA SER A 446 -11.58 23.65 5.58
C SER A 446 -11.56 23.40 4.07
N ALA A 447 -11.38 22.15 3.67
CA ALA A 447 -11.52 21.72 2.28
C ALA A 447 -12.95 21.23 1.98
N ASP A 448 -13.37 21.40 0.74
CA ASP A 448 -14.66 20.92 0.24
C ASP A 448 -14.53 19.48 -0.27
N GLN A 449 -15.47 18.61 0.08
CA GLN A 449 -15.58 17.31 -0.60
C GLN A 449 -16.27 17.51 -1.95
N VAL A 450 -15.55 17.30 -3.05
CA VAL A 450 -16.06 17.55 -4.42
C VAL A 450 -16.37 16.28 -5.21
N LEU A 451 -15.91 15.11 -4.75
CA LEU A 451 -16.24 13.81 -5.33
C LEU A 451 -16.30 12.74 -4.22
N ALA A 452 -17.24 11.80 -4.35
CA ALA A 452 -17.29 10.59 -3.55
C ALA A 452 -17.85 9.45 -4.42
N ILE A 453 -17.07 8.38 -4.61
CA ILE A 453 -17.46 7.19 -5.37
C ILE A 453 -17.35 5.97 -4.43
N PRO A 454 -18.46 5.32 -4.06
CA PRO A 454 -18.44 4.23 -3.08
C PRO A 454 -17.97 2.90 -3.70
N SER A 455 -17.57 1.95 -2.86
CA SER A 455 -17.42 0.55 -3.29
C SER A 455 -18.76 -0.02 -3.81
N PRO A 456 -18.78 -0.86 -4.86
CA PRO A 456 -17.63 -1.44 -5.56
C PRO A 456 -17.15 -0.62 -6.78
N HIS A 457 -17.65 0.61 -6.97
CA HIS A 457 -17.27 1.46 -8.10
C HIS A 457 -15.88 2.10 -7.93
N ALA A 458 -15.35 2.02 -6.71
CA ALA A 458 -13.95 2.23 -6.36
C ALA A 458 -13.51 1.17 -5.32
N GLY A 459 -12.25 1.20 -4.90
CA GLY A 459 -11.69 0.20 -4.00
C GLY A 459 -10.46 0.68 -3.23
N GLU A 460 -9.69 -0.30 -2.75
CA GLU A 460 -8.42 -0.14 -2.06
C GLU A 460 -7.23 -0.55 -2.94
N LEU A 461 -6.01 -0.36 -2.45
CA LEU A 461 -4.77 -0.60 -3.20
C LEU A 461 -4.80 0.12 -4.57
N PRO A 462 -5.04 1.44 -4.59
CA PRO A 462 -5.26 2.18 -5.82
C PRO A 462 -3.96 2.39 -6.60
N THR A 463 -4.03 2.29 -7.92
CA THR A 463 -2.98 2.71 -8.85
C THR A 463 -3.55 3.59 -9.95
N ILE A 464 -2.67 4.36 -10.57
CA ILE A 464 -2.98 5.29 -11.67
C ILE A 464 -1.92 5.15 -12.74
N HIS A 465 -2.10 5.83 -13.88
CA HIS A 465 -1.03 5.97 -14.86
C HIS A 465 0.21 6.65 -14.20
N PRO A 466 1.41 6.02 -14.18
CA PRO A 466 2.56 6.54 -13.43
C PRO A 466 2.98 7.98 -13.77
N LEU A 467 2.90 8.37 -15.06
CA LEU A 467 3.20 9.75 -15.50
C LEU A 467 2.16 10.80 -15.07
N ARG A 468 1.07 10.39 -14.41
CA ARG A 468 0.03 11.27 -13.87
C ARG A 468 0.20 11.55 -12.36
N ASN A 469 1.20 10.96 -11.71
CA ASN A 469 1.47 11.25 -10.31
C ASN A 469 1.75 12.75 -10.11
N GLY A 470 1.08 13.39 -9.16
CA GLY A 470 1.19 14.83 -8.91
C GLY A 470 0.50 15.73 -9.94
N LYS A 471 -0.17 15.17 -10.95
CA LYS A 471 -0.78 15.86 -12.10
C LYS A 471 -2.27 15.53 -12.23
N SER A 472 -3.02 16.39 -12.92
CA SER A 472 -4.42 16.12 -13.22
C SER A 472 -4.55 14.83 -14.04
N TYR A 473 -5.55 14.02 -13.72
CA TYR A 473 -5.72 12.66 -14.20
C TYR A 473 -7.19 12.24 -14.15
N ARG A 474 -7.52 11.13 -14.81
CA ARG A 474 -8.91 10.67 -15.02
C ARG A 474 -9.18 9.26 -14.50
N TYR A 475 -8.22 8.34 -14.57
CA TYR A 475 -8.50 6.92 -14.29
C TYR A 475 -7.78 6.42 -13.03
N VAL A 476 -8.52 5.63 -12.24
CA VAL A 476 -8.01 4.91 -11.06
C VAL A 476 -8.29 3.42 -11.24
N TYR A 477 -7.30 2.58 -10.96
CA TYR A 477 -7.47 1.13 -10.87
C TYR A 477 -7.34 0.73 -9.41
N SER A 478 -8.22 -0.12 -8.89
CA SER A 478 -8.18 -0.55 -7.48
C SER A 478 -8.74 -1.96 -7.29
N ALA A 479 -8.36 -2.61 -6.20
CA ALA A 479 -8.97 -3.86 -5.76
C ALA A 479 -10.25 -3.52 -4.98
N SER A 480 -11.38 -4.06 -5.42
CA SER A 480 -12.70 -3.75 -4.87
C SER A 480 -13.35 -4.98 -4.23
N LEU A 481 -14.42 -4.73 -3.48
CA LEU A 481 -15.13 -5.74 -2.71
C LEU A 481 -16.62 -5.73 -3.06
N ARG A 482 -17.16 -6.91 -3.35
CA ARG A 482 -18.60 -7.14 -3.56
C ARG A 482 -19.26 -7.74 -2.33
N GLY A 483 -18.50 -7.99 -1.26
CA GLY A 483 -19.00 -8.61 -0.03
C GLY A 483 -19.13 -10.13 -0.11
N LEU A 484 -18.50 -10.77 -1.10
CA LEU A 484 -18.50 -12.23 -1.25
C LEU A 484 -17.33 -12.90 -0.52
N THR A 485 -16.37 -12.13 -0.02
CA THR A 485 -15.23 -12.58 0.77
C THR A 485 -14.96 -11.61 1.93
N THR A 486 -14.02 -11.96 2.81
CA THR A 486 -13.54 -11.15 3.96
C THR A 486 -12.51 -10.09 3.57
N SER A 487 -12.03 -10.15 2.32
CA SER A 487 -11.06 -9.24 1.70
C SER A 487 -11.65 -8.60 0.41
N VAL A 488 -10.86 -8.48 -0.66
CA VAL A 488 -11.26 -8.02 -2.00
C VAL A 488 -11.63 -9.20 -2.90
N ASP A 489 -12.60 -9.03 -3.80
CA ASP A 489 -13.08 -10.07 -4.72
C ASP A 489 -13.25 -9.59 -6.18
N ALA A 490 -12.81 -8.37 -6.47
CA ALA A 490 -12.94 -7.74 -7.78
C ALA A 490 -11.80 -6.75 -8.05
N LEU A 491 -11.61 -6.40 -9.33
CA LEU A 491 -10.79 -5.27 -9.75
C LEU A 491 -11.70 -4.23 -10.40
N VAL A 492 -11.46 -2.95 -10.15
CA VAL A 492 -12.24 -1.88 -10.75
C VAL A 492 -11.35 -0.82 -11.37
N LYS A 493 -11.72 -0.38 -12.57
CA LYS A 493 -11.28 0.88 -13.15
C LYS A 493 -12.39 1.91 -12.96
N THR A 494 -12.07 3.05 -12.37
CA THR A 494 -12.98 4.17 -12.12
C THR A 494 -12.58 5.35 -13.01
N ASP A 495 -13.54 5.91 -13.75
CA ASP A 495 -13.42 7.17 -14.47
C ASP A 495 -13.90 8.32 -13.57
N LEU A 496 -12.98 9.20 -13.18
CA LEU A 496 -13.23 10.28 -12.22
C LEU A 496 -13.99 11.47 -12.82
N ASP A 497 -14.07 11.58 -14.15
CA ASP A 497 -14.81 12.65 -14.80
C ASP A 497 -16.31 12.30 -14.92
N THR A 498 -16.61 11.02 -15.14
CA THR A 498 -17.98 10.53 -15.38
C THR A 498 -18.57 9.75 -14.20
N SER A 499 -17.73 9.32 -13.25
CA SER A 499 -18.07 8.34 -12.21
C SER A 499 -18.54 6.99 -12.76
N GLU A 500 -18.07 6.62 -13.96
CA GLU A 500 -18.26 5.27 -14.50
C GLU A 500 -17.22 4.29 -13.96
N ALA A 501 -17.61 3.04 -13.81
CA ALA A 501 -16.78 1.95 -13.32
C ALA A 501 -16.81 0.74 -14.26
N PHE A 502 -15.64 0.15 -14.50
CA PHE A 502 -15.46 -1.11 -15.21
C PHE A 502 -14.94 -2.14 -14.21
N ILE A 503 -15.79 -3.07 -13.81
CA ILE A 503 -15.54 -4.02 -12.72
C ILE A 503 -15.25 -5.38 -13.33
N TRP A 504 -14.02 -5.87 -13.18
CA TRP A 504 -13.64 -7.25 -13.48
C TRP A 504 -13.87 -8.14 -12.27
N THR A 505 -14.46 -9.31 -12.52
CA THR A 505 -14.72 -10.34 -11.52
C THR A 505 -14.22 -11.70 -12.03
N GLY A 506 -13.45 -12.39 -11.19
CA GLY A 506 -13.01 -13.75 -11.47
C GLY A 506 -14.10 -14.80 -11.17
N PRO A 507 -13.82 -16.09 -11.45
CA PRO A 507 -14.63 -17.19 -10.93
C PRO A 507 -14.78 -17.13 -9.41
N GLU A 508 -15.80 -17.80 -8.88
CA GLU A 508 -16.03 -17.85 -7.42
C GLU A 508 -14.80 -18.43 -6.70
N GLY A 509 -14.38 -17.78 -5.60
CA GLY A 509 -13.18 -18.16 -4.84
C GLY A 509 -11.85 -17.60 -5.36
N HIS A 510 -11.88 -16.72 -6.37
CA HIS A 510 -10.68 -16.09 -6.92
C HIS A 510 -10.45 -14.68 -6.37
N THR A 511 -9.44 -14.53 -5.51
CA THR A 511 -9.10 -13.28 -4.80
C THR A 511 -8.02 -12.50 -5.55
N PRO A 512 -8.31 -11.32 -6.14
CA PRO A 512 -7.29 -10.50 -6.79
C PRO A 512 -6.47 -9.65 -5.80
N GLY A 513 -5.23 -9.34 -6.16
CA GLY A 513 -4.34 -8.41 -5.50
C GLY A 513 -4.44 -6.99 -6.03
N GLU A 514 -3.48 -6.15 -5.63
CA GLU A 514 -3.34 -4.80 -6.17
C GLU A 514 -3.20 -4.84 -7.71
N PRO A 515 -4.01 -4.06 -8.44
CA PRO A 515 -3.82 -3.84 -9.87
C PRO A 515 -2.60 -2.94 -10.11
N VAL A 516 -1.68 -3.35 -10.97
CA VAL A 516 -0.51 -2.57 -11.39
C VAL A 516 -0.68 -2.16 -12.85
N PHE A 517 -0.91 -0.87 -13.11
CA PHE A 517 -1.03 -0.34 -14.46
C PHE A 517 0.33 -0.21 -15.14
N VAL A 518 0.44 -0.72 -16.37
CA VAL A 518 1.62 -0.61 -17.23
C VAL A 518 1.22 0.10 -18.52
N PRO A 519 1.67 1.34 -18.76
CA PRO A 519 1.33 2.07 -19.98
C PRO A 519 1.96 1.41 -21.20
N ARG A 520 1.25 1.45 -22.33
CA ARG A 520 1.84 1.11 -23.61
C ARG A 520 2.93 2.14 -23.95
N PRO A 521 4.11 1.73 -24.42
CA PRO A 521 5.12 2.68 -24.90
C PRO A 521 4.54 3.61 -25.97
N GLY A 522 4.66 4.93 -25.76
CA GLY A 522 4.11 5.93 -26.67
C GLY A 522 2.60 6.15 -26.57
N ALA A 523 1.93 5.62 -25.53
CA ALA A 523 0.52 5.88 -25.25
C ALA A 523 0.22 7.38 -25.16
N VAL A 524 -0.88 7.81 -25.79
CA VAL A 524 -1.41 9.18 -25.71
C VAL A 524 -2.59 9.24 -24.74
N GLU A 525 -3.46 8.22 -24.79
CA GLU A 525 -4.60 8.08 -23.88
C GLU A 525 -4.13 7.54 -22.52
N GLU A 526 -4.68 8.09 -21.44
CA GLU A 526 -4.24 7.77 -20.06
C GLU A 526 -4.48 6.31 -19.66
N ASP A 527 -5.44 5.63 -20.29
CA ASP A 527 -5.77 4.23 -20.03
C ASP A 527 -5.29 3.27 -21.15
N ASP A 528 -4.48 3.74 -22.11
CA ASP A 528 -3.84 2.88 -23.11
C ASP A 528 -2.64 2.13 -22.51
N GLY A 529 -2.95 0.94 -22.01
CA GLY A 529 -1.99 0.05 -21.39
C GLY A 529 -2.65 -1.25 -20.97
N ILE A 530 -2.02 -1.91 -20.01
CA ILE A 530 -2.54 -3.11 -19.36
C ILE A 530 -2.54 -2.95 -17.85
N VAL A 531 -3.27 -3.82 -17.17
CA VAL A 531 -3.27 -3.94 -15.71
C VAL A 531 -2.88 -5.35 -15.34
N PHE A 532 -1.81 -5.50 -14.57
CA PHE A 532 -1.45 -6.77 -13.95
C PHE A 532 -2.07 -6.91 -12.58
N SER A 533 -2.50 -8.12 -12.21
CA SER A 533 -2.87 -8.44 -10.83
C SER A 533 -2.51 -9.88 -10.53
N LEU A 534 -1.94 -10.14 -9.35
CA LEU A 534 -1.92 -11.50 -8.81
C LEU A 534 -3.35 -11.89 -8.45
N VAL A 535 -3.76 -13.11 -8.77
CA VAL A 535 -5.05 -13.66 -8.35
C VAL A 535 -4.80 -15.01 -7.73
N VAL A 536 -5.32 -15.21 -6.52
CA VAL A 536 -5.29 -16.48 -5.81
C VAL A 536 -6.58 -17.23 -6.08
N ASP A 537 -6.46 -18.41 -6.67
CA ASP A 537 -7.54 -19.38 -6.79
C ASP A 537 -7.57 -20.22 -5.51
N GLY A 538 -8.48 -19.86 -4.61
CA GLY A 538 -8.59 -20.55 -3.32
C GLY A 538 -9.26 -21.92 -3.42
N VAL A 539 -9.96 -22.23 -4.52
CA VAL A 539 -10.63 -23.52 -4.71
C VAL A 539 -9.62 -24.61 -5.01
N TYR A 540 -8.65 -24.31 -5.87
CA TYR A 540 -7.60 -25.24 -6.27
C TYR A 540 -6.24 -24.99 -5.59
N GLU A 541 -6.18 -24.01 -4.68
CA GLU A 541 -4.96 -23.55 -4.00
C GLU A 541 -3.84 -23.19 -5.01
N LYS A 542 -4.20 -22.45 -6.06
CA LYS A 542 -3.32 -22.00 -7.14
C LYS A 542 -3.26 -20.47 -7.23
N ALA A 543 -2.41 -19.94 -8.10
CA ALA A 543 -2.39 -18.53 -8.39
C ALA A 543 -2.06 -18.24 -9.85
N TYR A 544 -2.38 -17.04 -10.32
CA TYR A 544 -1.98 -16.58 -11.64
C TYR A 544 -1.74 -15.06 -11.66
N ILE A 545 -0.85 -14.61 -12.54
CA ILE A 545 -0.78 -13.20 -12.92
C ILE A 545 -1.77 -12.97 -14.04
N LEU A 546 -2.83 -12.22 -13.74
CA LEU A 546 -3.85 -11.75 -14.68
C LEU A 546 -3.32 -10.53 -15.45
N CYS A 547 -3.62 -10.47 -16.75
CA CYS A 547 -3.37 -9.30 -17.61
C CYS A 547 -4.68 -8.80 -18.20
N LEU A 548 -5.11 -7.62 -17.79
CA LEU A 548 -6.31 -6.96 -18.30
C LEU A 548 -5.95 -5.83 -19.26
N ASN A 549 -6.82 -5.57 -20.24
CA ASN A 549 -6.77 -4.36 -21.04
C ASN A 549 -7.10 -3.13 -20.16
N GLY A 550 -6.22 -2.11 -20.17
CA GLY A 550 -6.40 -0.91 -19.34
C GLY A 550 -7.66 -0.08 -19.68
N LYS A 551 -8.19 -0.21 -20.90
CA LYS A 551 -9.41 0.48 -21.33
C LYS A 551 -10.67 -0.28 -20.94
N THR A 552 -10.75 -1.54 -21.37
CA THR A 552 -11.97 -2.34 -21.28
C THR A 552 -12.06 -3.20 -20.02
N MET A 553 -10.96 -3.39 -19.29
CA MET A 553 -10.83 -4.36 -18.18
C MET A 553 -11.07 -5.82 -18.60
N GLU A 554 -11.17 -6.10 -19.90
CA GLU A 554 -11.25 -7.46 -20.43
C GLU A 554 -9.91 -8.18 -20.29
N GLU A 555 -9.98 -9.48 -20.01
CA GLU A 555 -8.79 -10.30 -19.89
C GLU A 555 -8.12 -10.52 -21.26
N LEU A 556 -6.83 -10.17 -21.34
CA LEU A 556 -5.99 -10.46 -22.50
C LEU A 556 -5.34 -11.85 -22.36
N GLY A 557 -4.92 -12.18 -21.15
CA GLY A 557 -4.31 -13.47 -20.81
C GLY A 557 -3.90 -13.54 -19.35
N ARG A 558 -3.31 -14.68 -18.98
CA ARG A 558 -2.79 -14.93 -17.64
C ARG A 558 -1.63 -15.92 -17.67
N ALA A 559 -0.75 -15.83 -16.67
CA ALA A 559 0.32 -16.81 -16.43
C ALA A 559 0.03 -17.58 -15.12
N GLU A 560 -0.21 -18.88 -15.23
CA GLU A 560 -0.69 -19.75 -14.16
C GLU A 560 0.46 -20.47 -13.44
N ALA A 561 0.40 -20.46 -12.11
CA ALA A 561 1.22 -21.25 -11.21
C ALA A 561 0.39 -22.39 -10.60
N ASP A 562 0.96 -23.59 -10.51
CA ASP A 562 0.32 -24.77 -9.91
C ASP A 562 0.35 -24.79 -8.37
N PHE A 563 0.64 -23.65 -7.76
CA PHE A 563 0.73 -23.47 -6.31
C PHE A 563 0.18 -22.08 -5.94
N ALA A 564 -0.24 -21.92 -4.69
CA ALA A 564 -0.71 -20.65 -4.17
C ALA A 564 0.46 -19.66 -4.00
N ILE A 565 0.18 -18.40 -4.31
CA ILE A 565 1.09 -17.27 -4.05
C ILE A 565 0.34 -16.32 -3.14
N GLY A 566 0.97 -15.91 -2.04
CA GLY A 566 0.31 -15.14 -1.00
C GLY A 566 -0.31 -13.84 -1.50
N GLN A 567 -1.47 -13.51 -0.94
CA GLN A 567 -2.04 -12.19 -1.07
C GLN A 567 -1.14 -11.19 -0.33
N GLY A 568 -0.34 -10.48 -1.11
CA GLY A 568 0.52 -9.38 -0.63
C GLY A 568 -0.14 -8.02 -0.72
N PHE A 569 0.64 -6.96 -0.52
CA PHE A 569 0.14 -5.58 -0.49
C PHE A 569 0.49 -4.82 -1.77
N HIS A 570 1.77 -4.46 -1.95
CA HIS A 570 2.19 -3.60 -3.06
C HIS A 570 3.22 -4.25 -3.98
N GLY A 571 3.21 -3.79 -5.22
CA GLY A 571 4.10 -4.21 -6.27
C GLY A 571 4.51 -3.07 -7.18
N ILE A 572 5.52 -3.34 -8.00
CA ILE A 572 6.01 -2.41 -9.02
C ILE A 572 6.39 -3.21 -10.26
N HIS A 573 5.96 -2.74 -11.43
CA HIS A 573 6.50 -3.20 -12.70
C HIS A 573 7.68 -2.31 -13.09
N LEU A 574 8.81 -2.95 -13.38
CA LEU A 574 10.00 -2.29 -13.89
C LEU A 574 10.19 -2.74 -15.33
N PRO A 575 10.13 -1.83 -16.32
CA PRO A 575 10.28 -2.20 -17.73
C PRO A 575 11.67 -2.78 -18.01
N ALA A 576 11.77 -3.57 -19.07
CA ALA A 576 13.06 -4.02 -19.58
C ALA A 576 13.94 -2.81 -19.94
N ALA A 577 15.25 -2.91 -19.66
CA ALA A 577 16.24 -1.85 -19.87
C ALA A 577 16.77 -1.76 -21.30
#